data_AF-A0AAJ4T863-F1
#
_entry.id   AF-A0AAJ4T863-F1
#
_cell.length_a   1.000
_cell.length_b   1.000
_cell.length_c   1.000
_cell.angle_alpha   90.00
_cell.angle_beta   90.00
_cell.angle_gamma   90.00
#
_symmetry.space_group_name_H-M   'P 1'
#
loop_
_entity.id
_entity.type
_entity.pdbx_description
1 polymer ?
#
loop_
_entity_poly.entity_id
_entity_poly.type
_entity_poly.pdbx_seq_one_letter_code
_entity_poly.pdbx_strand_id
1 'polypeptide(L)' 'MAKGKFERTKPHVNVGTIGHVDHGKTTLTAAIATVLSKKFG' A
#
# COMPACT_ATOMS: atom_id res chain seq x y z
N MET A 1 2.14 18.81 -13.07
CA MET A 1 3.22 19.02 -12.10
C MET A 1 4.15 17.82 -12.16
N ALA A 2 5.41 18.00 -12.58
CA ALA A 2 6.36 16.89 -12.58
C ALA A 2 6.59 16.47 -11.12
N LYS A 3 6.28 15.21 -10.77
CA LYS A 3 6.66 14.67 -9.46
C LYS A 3 8.18 14.71 -9.38
N GLY A 4 8.70 15.29 -8.29
CA GLY A 4 10.15 15.31 -8.04
C GLY A 4 10.74 13.89 -7.96
N LYS A 5 12.06 13.79 -8.02
CA LYS A 5 12.77 12.52 -7.86
C LYS A 5 12.41 11.91 -6.50
N PHE A 6 11.98 10.66 -6.48
CA PHE A 6 11.65 9.96 -5.24
C PHE A 6 12.93 9.65 -4.45
N GLU A 7 12.99 10.13 -3.21
CA GLU A 7 14.09 9.83 -2.29
C GLU A 7 13.75 8.65 -1.39
N ARG A 8 14.58 7.60 -1.42
CA ARG A 8 14.41 6.38 -0.61
C ARG A 8 15.03 6.54 0.77
N THR A 9 14.44 7.39 1.62
CA THR A 9 14.95 7.63 2.99
C THR A 9 14.52 6.55 4.00
N LYS A 10 13.47 5.79 3.68
CA LYS A 10 12.91 4.73 4.53
C LYS A 10 13.27 3.34 3.98
N PRO A 11 13.41 2.31 4.84
CA PRO A 11 13.53 0.92 4.41
C PRO A 11 12.38 0.54 3.48
N HIS A 12 12.69 -0.14 2.38
CA HIS A 12 11.73 -0.61 1.39
C HIS A 12 11.50 -2.11 1.55
N VAL A 13 10.24 -2.54 1.51
CA VAL A 13 9.88 -3.96 1.62
C VAL A 13 8.92 -4.33 0.49
N ASN A 14 9.17 -5.46 -0.16
CA ASN A 14 8.26 -6.05 -1.14
C ASN A 14 7.23 -6.91 -0.41
N VAL A 15 5.93 -6.63 -0.59
CA VAL A 15 4.84 -7.36 0.07
C VAL A 15 3.71 -7.67 -0.91
N GLY A 16 2.89 -8.66 -0.57
CA GLY A 16 1.71 -9.05 -1.36
C GLY A 16 0.68 -9.80 -0.51
N THR A 17 -0.57 -9.82 -0.97
CA THR A 17 -1.69 -10.51 -0.30
C THR A 17 -2.10 -11.73 -1.14
N ILE A 18 -1.99 -12.93 -0.57
CA ILE A 18 -2.30 -14.21 -1.23
C ILE A 18 -3.36 -15.00 -0.44
N GLY A 19 -4.03 -16.00 -1.06
CA GLY A 19 -5.05 -16.82 -0.41
C GLY A 19 -6.23 -17.22 -1.30
N HIS A 20 -7.16 -18.00 -0.74
CA HIS A 20 -8.33 -18.57 -1.43
C HIS A 20 -9.28 -17.51 -1.99
N VAL A 21 -10.03 -17.83 -3.05
CA VAL A 21 -11.04 -16.93 -3.66
C VAL A 21 -12.03 -16.43 -2.59
N ASP A 22 -12.51 -15.21 -2.75
CA ASP A 22 -13.47 -14.55 -1.85
C ASP A 22 -13.03 -14.29 -0.39
N HIS A 23 -11.77 -14.58 -0.02
CA HIS A 23 -11.22 -14.21 1.29
C HIS A 23 -10.80 -12.73 1.42
N GLY A 24 -11.28 -11.87 0.53
CA GLY A 24 -11.13 -10.41 0.69
C GLY A 24 -9.73 -9.83 0.43
N LYS A 25 -8.86 -10.50 -0.33
CA LYS A 25 -7.50 -10.01 -0.64
C LYS A 25 -7.50 -8.58 -1.21
N THR A 26 -8.32 -8.33 -2.24
CA THR A 26 -8.47 -7.01 -2.87
C THR A 26 -9.02 -5.96 -1.89
N THR A 27 -10.03 -6.33 -1.12
CA THR A 27 -10.64 -5.46 -0.10
C THR A 27 -9.62 -5.07 0.97
N LEU A 28 -8.82 -6.01 1.45
CA LEU A 28 -7.77 -5.77 2.42
C LEU A 28 -6.69 -4.83 1.87
N THR A 29 -6.23 -5.05 0.62
CA THR A 29 -5.26 -4.16 -0.02
C THR A 29 -5.79 -2.72 -0.13
N ALA A 30 -7.05 -2.54 -0.51
CA ALA A 30 -7.68 -1.21 -0.57
C ALA A 30 -7.82 -0.55 0.80
N ALA A 31 -8.17 -1.32 1.83
CA ALA A 31 -8.26 -0.84 3.21
C ALA A 31 -6.91 -0.39 3.75
N ILE A 32 -5.82 -1.13 3.47
CA ILE A 32 -4.45 -0.75 3.84
C ILE A 32 -4.09 0.62 3.26
N ALA A 33 -4.31 0.82 1.95
CA ALA A 33 -4.04 2.11 1.31
C ALA A 33 -4.87 3.26 1.92
N THR A 34 -6.16 3.02 2.18
CA THR A 34 -7.07 4.00 2.77
C THR A 34 -6.64 4.41 4.17
N VAL A 35 -6.29 3.44 5.03
CA VAL A 35 -5.90 3.70 6.42
C VAL A 35 -4.56 4.44 6.48
N LEU A 36 -3.57 4.03 5.69
CA LEU A 36 -2.27 4.69 5.69
C LEU A 36 -2.36 6.11 5.14
N SER A 37 -3.18 6.35 4.12
CA SER A 37 -3.46 7.71 3.63
C SER A 37 -4.16 8.56 4.70
N LYS A 38 -5.10 8.01 5.46
CA LYS A 38 -5.77 8.76 6.54
C LYS A 38 -4.86 9.05 7.74
N LYS A 39 -3.91 8.16 8.01
CA LYS A 39 -3.02 8.25 9.18
C LYS A 39 -1.77 9.10 8.93
N PHE A 40 -1.25 9.08 7.70
CA PHE A 40 0.04 9.68 7.35
C PHE A 40 -0.01 10.66 6.17
N GLY A 41 -1.11 10.70 5.42
CA GLY A 41 -1.37 11.70 4.38
C GLY A 41 -1.99 12.95 4.97
#